data_AF-A0A9C8H9N7-F1
#
_entry.id   AF-A0A9C8H9N7-F1
#
_cell.length_a   1.000
_cell.length_b   1.000
_cell.length_c   1.000
_cell.angle_alpha   90.00
_cell.angle_beta   90.00
_cell.angle_gamma   90.00
#
_symmetry.space_group_name_H-M   'P 1'
#
loop_
_entity.id
_entity.type
_entity.pdbx_description
1 polymer ?
#
loop_
_entity_poly.entity_id
_entity_poly.type
_entity_poly.pdbx_seq_one_letter_code
_entity_poly.pdbx_strand_id
1 'polypeptide(L)'
;MAFRIITADERLSAAENKTSLAIFGPPGVGKTTLLKSLPAEETVCLDLEAGMKSVQDWRGDSIPVRSFTDFRDLAVLIGGPDPAQHPQSWYGAEYHAWLQQQYLGTGIEDFLARKRIVFVDSITDLTRQAMAYARQQPEAFSERTGKPDV
;
A
#
# COMPACT_ATOMS: atom_id res chain seq x y z
N MET A 1 -8.68 20.94 -13.81
CA MET A 1 -9.62 20.68 -12.70
C MET A 1 -10.62 21.82 -12.62
N ALA A 2 -11.90 21.52 -12.46
CA ALA A 2 -12.90 22.53 -12.13
C ALA A 2 -12.91 22.73 -10.60
N PHE A 3 -12.84 23.98 -10.15
CA PHE A 3 -12.95 24.28 -8.71
C PHE A 3 -14.36 23.91 -8.23
N ARG A 4 -14.44 23.10 -7.18
CA ARG A 4 -15.69 22.72 -6.51
C ARG A 4 -15.60 23.10 -5.03
N ILE A 5 -16.58 23.85 -4.54
CA ILE A 5 -16.76 24.07 -3.11
C ILE A 5 -17.47 22.84 -2.56
N ILE A 6 -16.89 22.22 -1.52
CA ILE A 6 -17.49 21.11 -0.79
C ILE A 6 -18.04 21.60 0.56
N THR A 7 -19.22 21.12 0.92
CA THR A 7 -19.92 21.45 2.16
C THR A 7 -19.27 20.76 3.37
N ALA A 8 -19.67 21.15 4.58
CA ALA A 8 -19.23 20.46 5.79
C ALA A 8 -19.68 18.99 5.82
N ASP A 9 -20.90 18.71 5.38
CA ASP A 9 -21.45 17.35 5.33
C ASP A 9 -20.74 16.49 4.29
N GLU A 10 -20.39 17.04 3.12
CA GLU A 10 -19.61 16.33 2.11
C GLU A 10 -18.21 15.95 2.62
N ARG A 11 -17.55 16.83 3.38
CA ARG A 11 -16.26 16.52 4.04
C ARG A 11 -16.38 15.46 5.13
N LEU A 12 -17.50 15.43 5.84
CA LEU A 12 -17.74 14.46 6.92
C LEU A 12 -18.24 13.11 6.40
N SER A 13 -18.60 13.01 5.12
CA SER A 13 -19.04 11.76 4.52
C SER A 13 -17.92 10.70 4.56
N ALA A 14 -18.30 9.44 4.83
CA ALA A 14 -17.36 8.33 4.92
C ALA A 14 -16.59 8.06 3.61
N ALA A 15 -17.06 8.61 2.48
CA ALA A 15 -16.40 8.51 1.19
C ALA A 15 -15.08 9.29 1.12
N GLU A 16 -14.92 10.35 1.92
CA GLU A 16 -13.75 11.24 1.89
C GLU A 16 -12.78 10.99 3.06
N ASN A 17 -13.22 10.29 4.11
CA ASN A 17 -12.46 10.16 5.36
C ASN A 17 -11.58 8.90 5.39
N LYS A 18 -10.45 8.94 4.69
CA LYS A 18 -9.36 7.99 4.91
C LYS A 18 -8.68 8.28 6.24
N THR A 19 -8.73 7.34 7.19
CA THR A 19 -7.92 7.40 8.42
C THR A 19 -6.70 6.51 8.26
N SER A 20 -5.50 7.06 8.47
CA SER A 20 -4.25 6.29 8.45
C SER A 20 -3.63 6.29 9.86
N LEU A 21 -3.27 5.11 10.35
CA LEU A 21 -2.61 4.94 11.65
C LEU A 21 -1.31 4.16 11.46
N ALA A 22 -0.28 4.54 12.20
CA ALA A 22 0.97 3.79 12.30
C ALA A 22 1.16 3.33 13.75
N ILE A 23 1.44 2.04 13.92
CA ILE A 23 1.54 1.41 15.25
C ILE A 23 2.99 0.97 15.46
N PHE A 24 3.60 1.51 16.51
CA PHE A 24 5.00 1.26 16.85
C PHE A 24 5.12 0.57 18.21
N GLY A 25 6.15 -0.25 18.35
CA GLY A 25 6.48 -0.90 19.61
C GLY A 25 7.45 -2.07 19.45
N PRO A 26 8.05 -2.54 20.56
CA PRO A 26 9.01 -3.64 20.54
C PRO A 26 8.46 -4.94 19.89
N PRO A 27 9.33 -5.88 19.48
CA PRO A 27 8.91 -7.21 19.09
C PRO A 27 8.05 -7.88 20.17
N GLY A 28 7.01 -8.61 19.78
CA GLY A 28 6.15 -9.35 20.72
C GLY A 28 5.10 -8.54 21.50
N VAL A 29 5.04 -7.21 21.35
CA VAL A 29 4.06 -6.37 22.08
C VAL A 29 2.61 -6.47 21.56
N GLY A 30 2.37 -7.30 20.53
CA GLY A 30 1.02 -7.55 20.00
C GLY A 30 0.59 -6.65 18.84
N LYS A 31 1.51 -5.99 18.12
CA LYS A 31 1.20 -5.17 16.94
C LYS A 31 0.37 -5.93 15.89
N THR A 32 0.88 -7.08 15.45
CA THR A 32 0.19 -7.96 14.49
C THR A 32 -1.12 -8.52 15.06
N THR A 33 -1.19 -8.77 16.38
CA THR A 33 -2.40 -9.28 17.04
C THR A 33 -3.59 -8.32 16.92
N LEU A 34 -3.35 -7.02 16.73
CA LEU A 34 -4.41 -6.04 16.49
C LEU A 34 -5.24 -6.35 15.24
N LEU A 35 -4.68 -7.08 14.27
CA LEU A 35 -5.42 -7.58 13.12
C LEU A 35 -6.66 -8.40 13.52
N LYS A 36 -6.60 -9.12 14.65
CA LYS A 36 -7.73 -9.90 15.18
C LYS A 36 -8.89 -9.04 15.72
N SER A 37 -8.64 -7.77 16.02
CA SER A 37 -9.70 -6.84 16.45
C SER A 37 -10.45 -6.19 15.30
N LEU A 38 -10.02 -6.41 14.06
CA LEU A 38 -10.63 -5.84 12.87
C LEU A 38 -11.65 -6.81 12.25
N PRO A 39 -12.72 -6.30 11.61
CA PRO A 39 -13.69 -7.14 10.90
C PRO A 39 -13.01 -7.89 9.75
N ALA A 40 -12.90 -9.21 9.87
CA ALA A 40 -12.14 -10.06 8.95
C ALA A 40 -12.61 -9.96 7.49
N GLU A 41 -13.92 -9.87 7.25
CA GLU A 41 -14.50 -9.80 5.90
C GLU A 41 -14.17 -8.48 5.20
N GLU A 42 -14.07 -7.39 5.96
CA GLU A 42 -13.80 -6.03 5.45
C GLU A 42 -12.30 -5.68 5.46
N THR A 43 -11.45 -6.55 6.02
CA THR A 43 -10.01 -6.31 6.17
C THR A 43 -9.20 -7.17 5.21
N VAL A 44 -8.16 -6.59 4.64
CA VAL A 44 -7.07 -7.32 3.95
C VAL A 44 -5.75 -7.03 4.65
N CYS A 45 -4.97 -8.07 4.90
CA CYS A 45 -3.60 -7.93 5.39
C CYS A 45 -2.60 -8.00 4.22
N LEU A 46 -1.76 -6.99 4.06
CA LEU A 46 -0.58 -7.05 3.20
C LEU A 46 0.55 -7.62 4.04
N ASP A 47 0.91 -8.89 3.79
CA ASP A 47 1.87 -9.67 4.58
C ASP A 47 3.26 -9.66 3.95
N LEU A 48 4.19 -8.93 4.58
CA LEU A 48 5.60 -8.82 4.21
C LEU A 48 6.49 -9.73 5.07
N GLU A 49 6.08 -10.10 6.29
CA GLU A 49 6.89 -10.89 7.24
C GLU A 49 6.80 -12.42 7.03
N ALA A 50 6.22 -12.85 5.91
CA ALA A 50 6.13 -14.24 5.47
C ALA A 50 5.38 -15.16 6.46
N GLY A 51 4.07 -14.96 6.55
CA GLY A 51 3.13 -15.99 6.98
C GLY A 51 2.43 -15.71 8.32
N MET A 52 2.44 -14.46 8.79
CA MET A 52 1.60 -13.98 9.89
C MET A 52 1.52 -14.93 11.10
N LYS A 53 2.66 -15.52 11.51
CA LYS A 53 2.70 -16.66 12.46
C LYS A 53 1.97 -16.41 13.77
N SER A 54 1.92 -15.16 14.24
CA SER A 54 1.24 -14.75 15.47
C SER A 54 -0.29 -14.72 15.37
N VAL A 55 -0.85 -14.80 14.16
CA VAL A 55 -2.29 -14.67 13.89
C VAL A 55 -2.81 -15.73 12.91
N GLN A 56 -2.24 -16.94 12.93
CA GLN A 56 -2.65 -18.05 12.04
C GLN A 56 -4.13 -18.45 12.14
N ASP A 57 -4.77 -18.14 13.26
CA ASP A 57 -6.19 -18.33 13.51
C ASP A 57 -7.08 -17.21 12.95
N TRP A 58 -6.49 -16.11 12.48
CA TRP A 58 -7.23 -15.04 11.81
C TRP A 58 -7.80 -15.54 10.48
N ARG A 59 -9.08 -15.26 10.25
CA ARG A 59 -9.85 -15.78 9.10
C ARG A 59 -9.97 -14.78 7.95
N GLY A 60 -9.42 -13.59 8.11
CA GLY A 60 -9.42 -12.58 7.05
C GLY A 60 -8.43 -12.92 5.94
N ASP A 61 -8.58 -12.23 4.83
CA ASP A 61 -7.77 -12.44 3.66
C ASP A 61 -6.42 -11.74 3.78
N SER A 62 -5.38 -12.36 3.21
CA SER A 62 -4.04 -11.78 3.16
C SER A 62 -3.44 -11.87 1.76
N ILE A 63 -2.69 -10.84 1.37
CA ILE A 63 -1.88 -10.83 0.15
C ILE A 63 -0.40 -10.85 0.56
N PRO A 64 0.36 -11.90 0.19
CA PRO A 64 1.79 -11.93 0.43
C PRO A 64 2.51 -10.94 -0.49
N VAL A 65 3.37 -10.10 0.07
CA VAL A 65 4.14 -9.08 -0.64
C VAL A 65 5.62 -9.45 -0.56
N ARG A 66 6.27 -9.59 -1.71
CA ARG A 66 7.66 -10.10 -1.80
C ARG A 66 8.67 -9.03 -2.19
N SER A 67 8.21 -7.94 -2.78
CA SER A 67 9.04 -6.82 -3.20
C SER A 67 8.35 -5.47 -2.96
N PHE A 68 9.15 -4.40 -2.93
CA PHE A 68 8.62 -3.04 -2.86
C PHE A 68 7.78 -2.70 -4.09
N THR A 69 8.12 -3.24 -5.25
CA THR A 69 7.35 -3.05 -6.49
C THR A 69 5.96 -3.66 -6.38
N ASP A 70 5.83 -4.88 -5.82
CA ASP A 70 4.51 -5.51 -5.59
C ASP A 70 3.68 -4.66 -4.61
N PHE A 71 4.31 -4.16 -3.55
CA PHE A 71 3.63 -3.27 -2.60
C PHE A 71 3.15 -1.99 -3.27
N ARG A 72 3.98 -1.38 -4.12
CA ARG A 72 3.63 -0.14 -4.84
C ARG A 72 2.47 -0.37 -5.80
N ASP A 73 2.45 -1.48 -6.50
CA ASP A 73 1.35 -1.83 -7.40
C ASP A 73 0.04 -1.98 -6.65
N LEU A 74 0.06 -2.69 -5.51
CA LEU A 74 -1.10 -2.77 -4.61
C LEU A 74 -1.53 -1.40 -4.10
N ALA A 75 -0.58 -0.53 -3.72
CA ALA A 75 -0.89 0.82 -3.26
C ALA A 75 -1.56 1.66 -4.36
N VAL A 76 -1.16 1.52 -5.62
CA VAL A 76 -1.77 2.19 -6.77
C VAL A 76 -3.16 1.61 -7.08
N LEU A 77 -3.34 0.29 -7.04
CA LEU A 77 -4.65 -0.35 -7.21
C LEU A 77 -5.64 0.02 -6.10
N ILE A 78 -5.16 0.17 -4.85
CA ILE A 78 -5.99 0.55 -3.69
C ILE A 78 -6.31 2.05 -3.71
N GLY A 79 -5.31 2.89 -3.99
CA GLY A 79 -5.41 4.35 -3.87
C GLY A 79 -5.90 5.05 -5.13
N GLY A 80 -5.85 4.39 -6.27
CA GLY A 80 -6.02 5.02 -7.58
C GLY A 80 -4.79 5.85 -7.98
N PRO A 81 -4.84 6.49 -9.17
CA PRO A 81 -3.77 7.36 -9.63
C PRO A 81 -3.76 8.68 -8.85
N ASP A 82 -2.56 9.18 -8.55
CA ASP A 82 -2.35 10.51 -7.98
C ASP A 82 -2.50 11.57 -9.10
N PRO A 83 -3.51 12.44 -9.04
CA PRO A 83 -3.76 13.44 -10.08
C PRO A 83 -2.69 14.55 -10.13
N ALA A 84 -1.83 14.67 -9.11
CA ALA A 84 -0.74 15.64 -9.08
C ALA A 84 0.54 15.13 -9.77
N GLN A 85 0.62 13.83 -10.06
CA GLN A 85 1.79 13.20 -10.65
C GLN A 85 1.75 13.22 -12.19
N HIS A 86 2.93 13.17 -12.82
CA HIS A 86 3.01 13.00 -14.28
C HIS A 86 2.32 11.67 -14.68
N PRO A 87 1.54 11.60 -15.78
CA PRO A 87 0.77 10.41 -16.13
C PRO A 87 1.60 9.12 -16.22
N GLN A 88 2.84 9.23 -16.70
CA GLN A 88 3.79 8.12 -16.87
C GLN A 88 4.60 7.78 -15.61
N SER A 89 4.47 8.55 -14.53
CA SER A 89 5.15 8.24 -13.27
C SER A 89 4.52 7.01 -12.60
N TRP A 90 5.22 6.45 -11.60
CA TRP A 90 4.77 5.28 -10.84
C TRP A 90 3.41 5.42 -10.14
N TYR A 91 2.93 6.64 -9.91
CA TYR A 91 1.62 6.89 -9.31
C TYR A 91 0.68 7.61 -10.28
N GLY A 92 1.07 7.77 -11.55
CA GLY A 92 0.31 8.49 -12.56
C GLY A 92 -0.83 7.66 -13.17
N ALA A 93 -1.70 8.35 -13.91
CA ALA A 93 -2.89 7.76 -14.53
C ALA A 93 -2.58 6.67 -15.57
N GLU A 94 -1.50 6.79 -16.35
CA GLU A 94 -1.12 5.77 -17.34
C GLU A 94 -0.59 4.51 -16.66
N TYR A 95 0.19 4.65 -15.57
CA TYR A 95 0.68 3.50 -14.80
C TYR A 95 -0.47 2.75 -14.12
N HIS A 96 -1.42 3.47 -13.52
CA HIS A 96 -2.64 2.87 -12.97
C HIS A 96 -3.42 2.11 -14.05
N ALA A 97 -3.68 2.72 -15.20
CA ALA A 97 -4.39 2.05 -16.30
C ALA A 97 -3.65 0.81 -16.80
N TRP A 98 -2.32 0.86 -16.87
CA TRP A 98 -1.50 -0.29 -17.21
C TRP A 98 -1.66 -1.43 -16.19
N LEU A 99 -1.63 -1.14 -14.88
CA LEU A 99 -1.88 -2.12 -13.83
C LEU A 99 -3.27 -2.77 -13.96
N GLN A 100 -4.32 -1.97 -14.18
CA GLN A 100 -5.67 -2.49 -14.39
C GLN A 100 -5.72 -3.48 -15.56
N GLN A 101 -5.00 -3.20 -16.65
CA GLN A 101 -4.89 -4.13 -17.77
C GLN A 101 -4.09 -5.39 -17.42
N GLN A 102 -3.00 -5.28 -16.65
CA GLN A 102 -2.20 -6.44 -16.23
C GLN A 102 -3.01 -7.41 -15.35
N TYR A 103 -3.87 -6.88 -14.49
CA TYR A 103 -4.66 -7.68 -13.54
C TYR A 103 -6.09 -7.96 -13.99
N LEU A 104 -6.45 -7.60 -15.22
CA LEU A 104 -7.78 -7.81 -15.77
C LEU A 104 -8.17 -9.29 -15.70
N GLY A 105 -9.35 -9.58 -15.14
CA GLY A 105 -9.87 -10.95 -15.02
C GLY A 105 -9.31 -11.77 -13.86
N THR A 106 -8.35 -11.24 -13.08
CA THR A 106 -7.84 -11.92 -11.87
C THR A 106 -8.77 -11.78 -10.67
N GLY A 107 -9.68 -10.80 -10.71
CA GLY A 107 -10.58 -10.46 -9.60
C GLY A 107 -9.92 -9.65 -8.47
N ILE A 108 -8.65 -9.25 -8.60
CA ILE A 108 -7.94 -8.51 -7.54
C ILE A 108 -8.56 -7.13 -7.26
N GLU A 109 -8.97 -6.40 -8.30
CA GLU A 109 -9.60 -5.08 -8.14
C GLU A 109 -10.95 -5.20 -7.42
N ASP A 110 -11.80 -6.14 -7.85
CA ASP A 110 -13.08 -6.42 -7.19
C ASP A 110 -12.88 -6.85 -5.74
N PHE A 111 -11.85 -7.66 -5.48
CA PHE A 111 -11.48 -8.07 -4.14
C PHE A 111 -11.08 -6.87 -3.27
N LEU A 112 -10.14 -6.04 -3.74
CA LEU A 112 -9.65 -4.87 -3.01
C LEU A 112 -10.77 -3.84 -2.78
N ALA A 113 -11.66 -3.63 -3.76
CA ALA A 113 -12.77 -2.70 -3.65
C ALA A 113 -13.79 -3.07 -2.54
N ARG A 114 -13.86 -4.34 -2.16
CA ARG A 114 -14.71 -4.81 -1.03
C ARG A 114 -14.05 -4.61 0.34
N LYS A 115 -12.75 -4.28 0.38
CA LYS A 115 -11.99 -4.14 1.63
C LYS A 115 -12.01 -2.69 2.08
N ARG A 116 -12.52 -2.47 3.28
CA ARG A 116 -12.56 -1.15 3.93
C ARG A 116 -11.29 -0.86 4.72
N ILE A 117 -10.56 -1.89 5.11
CA ILE A 117 -9.38 -1.78 5.96
C ILE A 117 -8.21 -2.51 5.29
N VAL A 118 -7.10 -1.78 5.12
CA VAL A 118 -5.83 -2.33 4.67
C VAL A 118 -4.90 -2.34 5.87
N PHE A 119 -4.57 -3.53 6.35
CA PHE A 119 -3.58 -3.72 7.40
C PHE A 119 -2.24 -4.06 6.74
N VAL A 120 -1.19 -3.30 7.03
CA VAL A 120 0.14 -3.53 6.45
C VAL A 120 1.06 -4.09 7.52
N ASP A 121 1.54 -5.32 7.35
CA ASP A 121 2.44 -5.95 8.30
C ASP A 121 3.67 -6.57 7.63
N SER A 122 4.91 -6.13 7.86
CA SER A 122 5.31 -5.02 8.73
C SER A 122 5.87 -3.83 7.96
N ILE A 123 5.63 -2.63 8.50
CA ILE A 123 6.24 -1.39 8.01
C ILE A 123 7.77 -1.49 8.06
N THR A 124 8.33 -2.25 9.00
CA THR A 124 9.79 -2.43 9.12
C THR A 124 10.35 -3.17 7.91
N ASP A 125 9.72 -4.26 7.47
CA ASP A 125 10.16 -4.98 6.27
C ASP A 125 9.85 -4.20 4.99
N LEU A 126 8.72 -3.50 4.93
CA LEU A 126 8.42 -2.60 3.81
C LEU A 126 9.53 -1.54 3.65
N THR A 127 9.95 -0.93 4.76
CA THR A 127 11.00 0.09 4.77
C THR A 127 12.32 -0.48 4.27
N ARG A 128 12.68 -1.71 4.67
CA ARG A 128 13.88 -2.39 4.17
C ARG A 128 13.82 -2.62 2.66
N GLN A 129 12.69 -3.12 2.16
CA GLN A 129 12.49 -3.36 0.73
C GLN A 129 12.51 -2.05 -0.07
N ALA A 130 11.84 -1.01 0.44
CA ALA A 130 11.83 0.32 -0.17
C ALA A 130 13.24 0.91 -0.26
N MET A 131 14.06 0.79 0.79
CA MET A 131 15.44 1.25 0.74
C MET A 131 16.33 0.43 -0.17
N ALA A 132 16.14 -0.89 -0.22
CA ALA A 132 16.86 -1.74 -1.16
C ALA A 132 16.53 -1.37 -2.62
N TYR A 133 15.27 -1.06 -2.90
CA TYR A 133 14.82 -0.55 -4.20
C TYR A 133 15.43 0.83 -4.50
N ALA A 134 15.38 1.78 -3.55
CA ALA A 134 15.88 3.13 -3.73
C ALA A 134 17.37 3.18 -4.08
N ARG A 135 18.19 2.32 -3.46
CA ARG A 135 19.63 2.20 -3.73
C ARG A 135 19.98 1.72 -5.14
N GLN A 136 19.02 1.15 -5.87
CA GLN A 136 19.21 0.68 -7.25
C GLN A 136 18.84 1.74 -8.28
N GLN A 137 18.21 2.84 -7.86
CA GLN A 137 17.76 3.86 -8.80
C GLN A 137 18.95 4.68 -9.32
N PRO A 138 18.92 5.16 -10.58
CA PRO A 138 20.00 5.96 -11.16
C PRO A 138 20.38 7.17 -10.30
N GLU A 139 19.39 7.80 -9.67
CA GLU A 139 19.53 8.97 -8.80
C GLU A 139 20.31 8.68 -7.52
N ALA A 140 20.45 7.41 -7.15
CA ALA A 140 21.28 6.99 -6.02
C ALA A 140 22.77 6.95 -6.35
N PHE A 141 23.19 7.33 -7.56
CA PHE A 141 24.59 7.33 -7.99
C PHE A 141 25.02 8.72 -8.45
N SER A 142 26.20 9.14 -7.99
CA SER A 142 26.79 10.41 -8.38
C SER A 142 27.17 10.41 -9.86
N GLU A 143 26.61 11.31 -10.66
CA GLU A 143 26.97 11.48 -12.08
C GLU A 143 28.47 11.77 -12.27
N ARG A 144 29.10 12.46 -11.30
CA ARG A 144 30.53 12.82 -11.35
C ARG A 144 31.46 11.65 -11.08
N THR A 145 31.08 10.72 -10.21
CA THR A 145 31.99 9.68 -9.69
C THR A 145 31.56 8.26 -10.02
N GLY A 146 30.32 8.06 -10.47
CA GLY A 146 29.71 6.75 -10.69
C GLY A 146 29.51 5.92 -9.41
N LYS A 147 29.77 6.51 -8.23
CA LYS A 147 29.64 5.83 -6.94
C LYS A 147 28.27 6.10 -6.32
N PRO A 148 27.75 5.15 -5.51
CA PRO A 148 26.55 5.39 -4.71
C PRO A 148 26.67 6.66 -3.87
N ASP A 149 25.63 7.50 -3.91
CA ASP A 149 25.46 8.69 -3.06
C ASP A 149 24.74 8.26 -1.77
N VAL A 150 25.52 7.64 -0.87
CA VAL A 150 25.06 7.12 0.43
C VAL A 150 25.90 7.68 1.56
#